data_AF-A0A522UBX9-F1
#
_entry.id   AF-A0A522UBX9-F1
#
_cell.length_a   1.000
_cell.length_b   1.000
_cell.length_c   1.000
_cell.angle_alpha   90.00
_cell.angle_beta   90.00
_cell.angle_gamma   90.00
#
_symmetry.space_group_name_H-M   'P 1'
#
loop_
_entity.id
_entity.type
_entity.pdbx_description
1 polymer ?
#
loop_
_entity_poly.entity_id
_entity_poly.type
_entity_poly.pdbx_seq_one_letter_code
_entity_poly.pdbx_strand_id
1 'polypeptide(L)'
;MRAILKKPLQKFLVAFFIIASFLFFQNEAFAAVAHDSVSESHTGTTGSTSASSFTWTHTPSGTPRGVLVYVYTISATKTVTSVTYGGVAMTEIAGGAASDTGGETGRVDTFFLGASIPTGAQPIVVSRTNNSTIMYASASTQTASVNTEVYTSGIILLQENGTYSVQSITDGSIGVNSLRYAAGYSGGNNPLSAGTGSTVLNSIDFGSYTATTARESTAGQGARNVGFTYGSNDDRAGVHLAVREIPAAATISASPTTCTILSGASTCTVPFTWNITNAVSPNLYNSTTANTYSTSASGTGVSYPITNGLNTVQARNSTTVLASTSVTGSCDTGTTWNGSICAVTAATTLADGTNPSNVTIAPGAATTDLDAFTLQTNVGS
;
A
#
# COMPACT_ATOMS: atom_id res chain seq x y z
N MET A 1 -43.04 -48.33 -15.67
CA MET A 1 -41.73 -47.96 -16.26
C MET A 1 -41.56 -46.46 -16.10
N ARG A 2 -40.69 -46.03 -15.16
CA ARG A 2 -39.36 -45.45 -15.46
C ARG A 2 -39.47 -44.20 -16.35
N ALA A 3 -39.51 -42.98 -15.79
CA ALA A 3 -38.42 -42.19 -15.17
C ALA A 3 -37.44 -41.60 -16.20
N ILE A 4 -36.80 -40.49 -15.78
CA ILE A 4 -35.63 -39.80 -16.39
C ILE A 4 -36.03 -38.80 -17.50
N LEU A 5 -35.75 -37.49 -17.51
CA LEU A 5 -34.77 -36.60 -16.86
C LEU A 5 -35.46 -35.30 -16.37
N LYS A 6 -35.22 -34.90 -15.11
CA LYS A 6 -35.29 -33.50 -14.67
C LYS A 6 -33.90 -33.12 -14.12
N LYS A 7 -33.36 -31.99 -14.57
CA LYS A 7 -32.04 -31.36 -14.29
C LYS A 7 -30.93 -31.74 -15.29
N PRO A 8 -30.19 -30.75 -15.87
CA PRO A 8 -29.53 -29.70 -15.11
C PRO A 8 -29.49 -28.32 -15.81
N LEU A 9 -30.51 -27.47 -15.64
CA LEU A 9 -30.40 -26.04 -16.04
C LEU A 9 -29.93 -25.14 -14.87
N GLN A 10 -29.96 -25.65 -13.65
CA GLN A 10 -29.64 -24.89 -12.43
C GLN A 10 -28.14 -24.83 -12.12
N LYS A 11 -27.32 -25.72 -12.69
CA LYS A 11 -25.85 -25.70 -12.52
C LYS A 11 -25.15 -24.72 -13.45
N PHE A 12 -25.76 -24.38 -14.60
CA PHE A 12 -25.18 -23.41 -15.55
C PHE A 12 -25.37 -21.96 -15.10
N LEU A 13 -26.49 -21.66 -14.43
CA LEU A 13 -26.77 -20.31 -13.94
C LEU A 13 -25.90 -19.91 -12.73
N VAL A 14 -25.53 -20.87 -11.87
CA VAL A 14 -24.67 -20.63 -10.70
C VAL A 14 -23.20 -20.44 -11.10
N ALA A 15 -22.72 -21.17 -12.13
CA ALA A 15 -21.37 -20.98 -12.65
C ALA A 15 -21.18 -19.62 -13.34
N PHE A 16 -22.22 -19.10 -14.03
CA PHE A 16 -22.17 -17.78 -14.68
C PHE A 16 -22.18 -16.63 -13.66
N PHE A 17 -22.87 -16.79 -12.52
CA PHE A 17 -22.86 -15.78 -11.45
C PHE A 17 -21.54 -15.76 -10.67
N ILE A 18 -20.88 -16.91 -10.47
CA ILE A 18 -19.58 -16.97 -9.77
C ILE A 18 -18.45 -16.39 -10.66
N ILE A 19 -18.49 -16.61 -11.98
CA ILE A 19 -17.51 -16.04 -12.92
C ILE A 19 -17.76 -14.54 -13.14
N ALA A 20 -19.02 -14.09 -13.20
CA ALA A 20 -19.34 -12.66 -13.25
C ALA A 20 -18.99 -11.93 -11.95
N SER A 21 -19.20 -12.54 -10.78
CA SER A 21 -18.75 -11.96 -9.51
C SER A 21 -17.22 -11.94 -9.37
N PHE A 22 -16.48 -12.89 -9.95
CA PHE A 22 -15.01 -12.82 -9.99
C PHE A 22 -14.47 -11.77 -10.97
N LEU A 23 -15.22 -11.44 -12.04
CA LEU A 23 -14.86 -10.36 -12.97
C LEU A 23 -15.22 -8.95 -12.49
N PHE A 24 -16.06 -8.80 -11.46
CA PHE A 24 -16.45 -7.49 -10.91
C PHE A 24 -15.71 -7.09 -9.61
N PHE A 25 -14.76 -7.90 -9.12
CA PHE A 25 -13.86 -7.51 -8.01
C PHE A 25 -12.53 -6.88 -8.45
N GLN A 26 -12.34 -6.64 -9.76
CA GLN A 26 -11.10 -6.11 -10.32
C GLN A 26 -11.34 -4.73 -10.93
N ASN A 27 -11.28 -3.70 -10.10
CA ASN A 27 -10.92 -2.30 -10.39
C ASN A 27 -11.69 -1.35 -9.46
N GLU A 28 -11.29 -1.31 -8.20
CA GLU A 28 -11.06 0.04 -7.66
C GLU A 28 -9.88 0.55 -8.50
N ALA A 29 -10.18 1.33 -9.54
CA ALA A 29 -9.16 1.90 -10.40
C ALA A 29 -8.35 2.89 -9.55
N PHE A 30 -7.28 2.40 -8.92
CA PHE A 30 -6.25 3.28 -8.39
C PHE A 30 -5.83 4.22 -9.51
N ALA A 31 -5.88 5.53 -9.26
CA ALA A 31 -5.45 6.49 -10.27
C ALA A 31 -3.97 6.24 -10.55
N ALA A 32 -3.64 6.07 -11.83
CA ALA A 32 -2.27 5.91 -12.29
C ALA A 32 -1.38 7.03 -11.74
N VAL A 33 -0.14 6.71 -11.36
CA VAL A 33 0.87 7.75 -11.16
C VAL A 33 1.00 8.53 -12.47
N ALA A 34 0.79 9.84 -12.41
CA ALA A 34 0.86 10.72 -13.56
C ALA A 34 1.85 11.86 -13.30
N HIS A 35 2.55 12.28 -14.34
CA HIS A 35 3.38 13.47 -14.25
C HIS A 35 2.49 14.69 -14.00
N ASP A 36 2.91 15.54 -13.06
CA ASP A 36 2.18 16.75 -12.72
C ASP A 36 2.87 17.98 -13.34
N SER A 37 3.96 18.45 -12.72
CA SER A 37 4.73 19.58 -13.23
C SER A 37 6.24 19.36 -13.09
N VAL A 38 7.00 20.26 -13.72
CA VAL A 38 8.46 20.26 -13.72
C VAL A 38 8.97 21.70 -13.50
N SER A 39 10.09 21.86 -12.78
CA SER A 39 10.82 23.13 -12.72
C SER A 39 12.30 22.89 -12.49
N GLU A 40 13.12 23.90 -12.78
CA GLU A 40 14.57 23.84 -12.64
C GLU A 40 15.10 25.01 -11.84
N SER A 41 16.25 24.77 -11.19
CA SER A 41 16.91 25.75 -10.33
C SER A 41 17.48 26.97 -11.08
N HIS A 42 17.87 26.77 -12.34
CA HIS A 42 18.52 27.78 -13.18
C HIS A 42 18.10 27.55 -14.63
N THR A 43 18.10 28.61 -15.44
CA THR A 43 17.85 28.56 -16.89
C THR A 43 19.04 29.18 -17.62
N GLY A 44 19.25 28.83 -18.89
CA GLY A 44 20.36 29.36 -19.68
C GLY A 44 21.64 28.51 -19.58
N THR A 45 22.75 29.12 -19.17
CA THR A 45 24.08 28.48 -19.20
C THR A 45 24.85 28.54 -17.88
N THR A 46 24.18 28.92 -16.80
CA THR A 46 24.80 29.10 -15.47
C THR A 46 24.12 28.24 -14.42
N GLY A 47 24.92 27.67 -13.52
CA GLY A 47 24.44 26.93 -12.37
C GLY A 47 24.83 27.61 -11.06
N SER A 48 24.51 26.99 -9.93
CA SER A 48 24.91 27.47 -8.61
C SER A 48 26.38 27.18 -8.34
N THR A 49 27.12 28.19 -7.88
CA THR A 49 28.52 28.11 -7.44
C THR A 49 28.72 28.93 -6.17
N SER A 50 29.70 28.56 -5.34
CA SER A 50 30.17 29.36 -4.19
C SER A 50 29.06 29.77 -3.21
N ALA A 51 28.13 28.84 -2.94
CA ALA A 51 27.05 29.01 -2.00
C ALA A 51 26.86 27.74 -1.16
N SER A 52 26.40 27.89 0.09
CA SER A 52 26.04 26.75 0.96
C SER A 52 24.68 26.14 0.62
N SER A 53 23.89 26.83 -0.21
CA SER A 53 22.60 26.35 -0.71
C SER A 53 22.14 27.18 -1.90
N PHE A 54 21.23 26.63 -2.70
CA PHE A 54 20.44 27.38 -3.66
C PHE A 54 18.97 26.97 -3.58
N THR A 55 18.10 27.91 -3.93
CA THR A 55 16.64 27.78 -3.74
C THR A 55 15.90 28.28 -4.96
N TRP A 56 14.82 27.60 -5.33
CA TRP A 56 13.86 28.06 -6.32
C TRP A 56 12.44 27.63 -5.94
N THR A 57 11.44 28.24 -6.58
CA THR A 57 10.03 27.87 -6.37
C THR A 57 9.61 26.81 -7.37
N HIS A 58 8.97 25.74 -6.89
CA HIS A 58 8.27 24.75 -7.69
C HIS A 58 6.77 24.86 -7.44
N THR A 59 5.97 24.86 -8.50
CA THR A 59 4.51 24.94 -8.41
C THR A 59 3.91 23.69 -9.05
N PRO A 60 3.39 22.74 -8.26
CA PRO A 60 2.57 21.63 -8.75
C PRO A 60 1.33 22.16 -9.49
N SER A 61 0.92 21.48 -10.55
CA SER A 61 -0.33 21.82 -11.25
C SER A 61 -1.54 21.15 -10.56
N GLY A 62 -1.35 19.99 -9.96
CA GLY A 62 -2.33 19.24 -9.21
C GLY A 62 -1.99 19.12 -7.72
N THR A 63 -2.53 18.07 -7.08
CA THR A 63 -2.17 17.72 -5.70
C THR A 63 -1.05 16.68 -5.73
N PRO A 64 0.20 17.07 -5.41
CA PRO A 64 1.32 16.14 -5.54
C PRO A 64 1.22 15.00 -4.51
N ARG A 65 1.64 13.82 -4.95
CA ARG A 65 1.85 12.60 -4.16
C ARG A 65 3.27 12.07 -4.24
N GLY A 66 4.08 12.63 -5.14
CA GLY A 66 5.51 12.40 -5.24
C GLY A 66 6.21 13.69 -5.67
N VAL A 67 7.42 13.89 -5.15
CA VAL A 67 8.37 14.91 -5.59
C VAL A 67 9.70 14.22 -5.85
N LEU A 68 10.21 14.36 -7.06
CA LEU A 68 11.49 13.82 -7.50
C LEU A 68 12.43 14.99 -7.82
N VAL A 69 13.61 15.00 -7.22
CA VAL A 69 14.65 16.00 -7.50
C VAL A 69 15.93 15.29 -7.90
N TYR A 70 16.44 15.66 -9.07
CA TYR A 70 17.78 15.30 -9.50
C TYR A 70 18.71 16.48 -9.29
N VAL A 71 19.86 16.24 -8.66
CA VAL A 71 20.92 17.23 -8.49
C VAL A 71 22.14 16.80 -9.29
N TYR A 72 22.54 17.65 -10.21
CA TYR A 72 23.69 17.51 -11.08
C TYR A 72 24.85 18.30 -10.49
N THR A 73 26.00 17.66 -10.33
CA THR A 73 27.24 18.26 -9.84
C THR A 73 28.30 18.08 -10.92
N ILE A 74 28.96 19.16 -11.34
CA ILE A 74 30.09 19.11 -12.29
C ILE A 74 31.37 18.73 -11.52
N SER A 75 31.31 17.55 -10.92
CA SER A 75 32.37 16.85 -10.21
C SER A 75 31.87 15.46 -9.88
N ALA A 76 32.76 14.46 -9.87
CA ALA A 76 32.46 13.14 -9.31
C ALA A 76 32.23 13.17 -7.79
N THR A 77 32.70 14.22 -7.10
CA THR A 77 32.64 14.32 -5.64
C THR A 77 31.24 14.75 -5.19
N LYS A 78 30.62 13.93 -4.35
CA LYS A 78 29.36 14.29 -3.69
C LYS A 78 29.58 15.47 -2.76
N THR A 79 28.91 16.57 -3.05
CA THR A 79 28.95 17.79 -2.23
C THR A 79 27.56 18.31 -1.86
N VAL A 80 26.50 17.65 -2.33
CA VAL A 80 25.11 17.84 -1.85
C VAL A 80 24.97 17.19 -0.48
N THR A 81 24.39 17.92 0.47
CA THR A 81 24.21 17.46 1.85
C THR A 81 22.76 17.16 2.20
N SER A 82 21.81 17.90 1.63
CA SER A 82 20.38 17.64 1.79
C SER A 82 19.54 18.36 0.73
N VAL A 83 18.31 17.89 0.54
CA VAL A 83 17.29 18.58 -0.26
C VAL A 83 16.00 18.66 0.54
N THR A 84 15.31 19.80 0.45
CA THR A 84 13.97 19.97 1.04
C THR A 84 12.96 20.48 0.01
N TYR A 85 11.69 20.14 0.22
CA TYR A 85 10.56 20.62 -0.55
C TYR A 85 9.51 21.20 0.41
N GLY A 86 9.26 22.50 0.35
CA GLY A 86 8.36 23.18 1.30
C GLY A 86 8.83 23.07 2.75
N GLY A 87 10.15 22.97 2.97
CA GLY A 87 10.76 22.74 4.28
C GLY A 87 10.72 21.28 4.77
N VAL A 88 10.05 20.36 4.05
CA VAL A 88 10.08 18.92 4.36
C VAL A 88 11.34 18.30 3.77
N ALA A 89 12.10 17.60 4.60
CA ALA A 89 13.31 16.89 4.15
C ALA A 89 12.95 15.78 3.15
N MET A 90 13.64 15.78 2.01
CA MET A 90 13.55 14.72 1.02
C MET A 90 14.54 13.59 1.37
N THR A 91 14.20 12.36 0.99
CA THR A 91 15.08 11.21 1.19
C THR A 91 15.98 11.04 -0.03
N GLU A 92 17.29 10.95 0.20
CA GLU A 92 18.21 10.52 -0.86
C GLU A 92 17.95 9.05 -1.22
N ILE A 93 17.80 8.77 -2.51
CA ILE A 93 17.46 7.42 -2.98
C ILE A 93 18.69 6.53 -2.95
N ALA A 94 18.64 5.46 -2.15
CA ALA A 94 19.67 4.43 -2.13
C ALA A 94 19.83 3.80 -3.53
N GLY A 95 21.06 3.78 -4.04
CA GLY A 95 21.36 3.32 -5.40
C GLY A 95 20.95 4.29 -6.51
N GLY A 96 20.38 5.45 -6.19
CA GLY A 96 19.93 6.48 -7.15
C GLY A 96 20.97 7.54 -7.47
N ALA A 97 22.27 7.19 -7.43
CA ALA A 97 23.34 8.11 -7.76
C ALA A 97 24.28 7.51 -8.82
N ALA A 98 24.61 8.31 -9.84
CA ALA A 98 25.55 7.94 -10.89
C ALA A 98 26.70 8.96 -10.92
N SER A 99 27.89 8.52 -11.29
CA SER A 99 29.05 9.40 -11.52
C SER A 99 29.86 9.00 -12.73
N ASP A 100 30.54 9.99 -13.30
CA ASP A 100 31.67 9.87 -14.20
C ASP A 100 32.91 10.41 -13.49
N THR A 101 34.00 9.65 -13.49
CA THR A 101 35.25 9.98 -12.79
C THR A 101 36.40 10.35 -13.72
N GLY A 102 36.20 10.25 -15.04
CA GLY A 102 37.17 10.58 -16.08
C GLY A 102 36.94 11.97 -16.66
N GLY A 103 37.85 12.43 -17.53
CA GLY A 103 37.67 13.59 -18.40
C GLY A 103 36.85 14.75 -17.81
N GLU A 104 35.62 14.87 -18.29
CA GLU A 104 34.58 15.79 -17.88
C GLU A 104 33.75 15.18 -16.72
N THR A 105 34.33 15.22 -15.51
CA THR A 105 33.72 14.55 -14.35
C THR A 105 32.36 15.14 -13.98
N GLY A 106 31.40 14.27 -13.71
CA GLY A 106 30.05 14.66 -13.31
C GLY A 106 29.38 13.67 -12.40
N ARG A 107 28.34 14.12 -11.71
CA ARG A 107 27.55 13.30 -10.80
C ARG A 107 26.09 13.71 -10.83
N VAL A 108 25.21 12.71 -10.73
CA VAL A 108 23.78 12.89 -10.52
C VAL A 108 23.40 12.21 -9.20
N ASP A 109 22.82 12.97 -8.27
CA ASP A 109 22.22 12.46 -7.04
C ASP A 109 20.70 12.62 -7.09
N THR A 110 19.96 11.62 -6.60
CA THR A 110 18.49 11.59 -6.65
C THR A 110 17.87 11.68 -5.27
N PHE A 111 16.88 12.56 -5.12
CA PHE A 111 16.11 12.74 -3.90
C PHE A 111 14.62 12.58 -4.18
N PHE A 112 13.89 12.00 -3.23
CA PHE A 112 12.46 11.76 -3.36
C PHE A 112 11.70 12.08 -2.08
N LEU A 113 10.48 12.59 -2.23
CA LEU A 113 9.50 12.74 -1.15
C LEU A 113 8.17 12.14 -1.63
N GLY A 114 7.72 11.09 -0.96
CA GLY A 114 6.58 10.26 -1.40
C GLY A 114 5.33 10.32 -0.50
N ALA A 115 5.41 11.01 0.63
CA ALA A 115 4.32 11.14 1.60
C ALA A 115 4.34 12.52 2.27
N SER A 116 3.19 12.96 2.79
CA SER A 116 3.04 14.24 3.49
C SER A 116 3.52 15.44 2.66
N ILE A 117 3.23 15.43 1.36
CA ILE A 117 3.73 16.43 0.40
C ILE A 117 3.02 17.78 0.60
N PRO A 118 3.74 18.89 0.85
CA PRO A 118 3.16 20.23 0.83
C PRO A 118 2.54 20.57 -0.55
N THR A 119 1.38 21.22 -0.56
CA THR A 119 0.66 21.60 -1.78
C THR A 119 0.87 23.06 -2.16
N GLY A 120 0.60 23.43 -3.42
CA GLY A 120 0.78 24.80 -3.91
C GLY A 120 2.25 25.13 -4.21
N ALA A 121 2.57 26.41 -4.42
CA ALA A 121 3.94 26.83 -4.68
C ALA A 121 4.82 26.59 -3.45
N GLN A 122 5.90 25.82 -3.62
CA GLN A 122 6.81 25.43 -2.55
C GLN A 122 8.26 25.74 -2.91
N PRO A 123 9.06 26.24 -1.95
CA PRO A 123 10.49 26.36 -2.16
C PRO A 123 11.13 24.97 -2.17
N ILE A 124 12.03 24.76 -3.13
CA ILE A 124 12.98 23.66 -3.11
C ILE A 124 14.32 24.23 -2.69
N VAL A 125 14.93 23.66 -1.66
CA VAL A 125 16.25 24.07 -1.18
C VAL A 125 17.20 22.90 -1.33
N VAL A 126 18.28 23.10 -2.08
CA VAL A 126 19.40 22.15 -2.16
C VAL A 126 20.53 22.72 -1.31
N SER A 127 20.88 22.02 -0.24
CA SER A 127 22.02 22.34 0.62
C SER A 127 23.25 21.58 0.16
N ARG A 128 24.40 22.26 0.23
CA ARG A 128 25.66 21.77 -0.30
C ARG A 128 26.86 22.33 0.44
N THR A 129 28.02 21.72 0.27
CA THR A 129 29.29 22.33 0.67
C THR A 129 29.52 23.61 -0.13
N ASN A 130 29.88 24.70 0.55
CA ASN A 130 30.22 25.96 -0.10
C ASN A 130 31.57 25.84 -0.82
N ASN A 131 31.52 25.61 -2.13
CA ASN A 131 32.68 25.45 -3.00
C ASN A 131 32.36 25.97 -4.41
N SER A 132 33.38 26.06 -5.27
CA SER A 132 33.25 26.58 -6.64
C SER A 132 32.64 25.59 -7.63
N THR A 133 32.35 24.35 -7.24
CA THR A 133 31.76 23.34 -8.13
C THR A 133 30.40 23.82 -8.65
N ILE A 134 30.13 23.66 -9.93
CA ILE A 134 28.83 24.04 -10.49
C ILE A 134 27.81 22.96 -10.11
N MET A 135 26.63 23.38 -9.65
CA MET A 135 25.47 22.49 -9.49
C MET A 135 24.24 23.05 -10.18
N TYR A 136 23.40 22.12 -10.60
CA TYR A 136 22.07 22.37 -11.12
C TYR A 136 21.11 21.32 -10.58
N ALA A 137 19.85 21.69 -10.39
CA ALA A 137 18.83 20.74 -10.00
C ALA A 137 17.56 20.91 -10.83
N SER A 138 16.90 19.78 -11.05
CA SER A 138 15.62 19.67 -11.72
C SER A 138 14.64 18.91 -10.83
N ALA A 139 13.44 19.46 -10.68
CA ALA A 139 12.36 18.88 -9.90
C ALA A 139 11.19 18.46 -10.79
N SER A 140 10.53 17.37 -10.42
CA SER A 140 9.28 16.91 -11.02
C SER A 140 8.32 16.44 -9.96
N THR A 141 7.05 16.79 -10.08
CA THR A 141 5.98 16.28 -9.23
C THR A 141 5.14 15.26 -9.95
N GLN A 142 4.49 14.40 -9.15
CA GLN A 142 3.57 13.37 -9.61
C GLN A 142 2.24 13.50 -8.87
N THR A 143 1.13 13.28 -9.56
CA THR A 143 -0.17 13.00 -8.95
C THR A 143 -0.40 11.48 -8.85
N ALA A 144 -1.14 11.06 -7.84
CA ALA A 144 -1.53 9.66 -7.61
C ALA A 144 -2.75 9.60 -6.66
N SER A 145 -3.32 8.43 -6.44
CA SER A 145 -4.37 8.21 -5.43
C SER A 145 -3.79 8.10 -4.01
N VAL A 146 -2.63 7.46 -3.85
CA VAL A 146 -1.98 7.26 -2.54
C VAL A 146 -0.55 7.78 -2.53
N ASN A 147 0.14 7.61 -1.39
CA ASN A 147 1.57 7.92 -1.28
C ASN A 147 2.37 7.13 -2.31
N THR A 148 3.47 7.71 -2.78
CA THR A 148 4.32 7.11 -3.81
C THR A 148 5.71 6.75 -3.27
N GLU A 149 6.43 5.91 -4.00
CA GLU A 149 7.80 5.54 -3.73
C GLU A 149 8.59 5.37 -5.04
N VAL A 150 9.91 5.42 -4.94
CA VAL A 150 10.81 4.96 -6.00
C VAL A 150 11.03 3.46 -5.82
N TYR A 151 10.78 2.67 -6.88
CA TYR A 151 11.11 1.24 -6.86
C TYR A 151 12.62 1.04 -7.03
N THR A 152 13.34 0.99 -5.92
CA THR A 152 14.82 1.03 -5.90
C THR A 152 15.47 -0.18 -6.58
N SER A 153 14.86 -1.36 -6.50
CA SER A 153 15.40 -2.57 -7.17
C SER A 153 15.35 -2.50 -8.70
N GLY A 154 14.56 -1.57 -9.27
CA GLY A 154 14.48 -1.33 -10.71
C GLY A 154 15.43 -0.26 -11.23
N ILE A 155 16.21 0.40 -10.36
CA ILE A 155 17.09 1.50 -10.77
C ILE A 155 18.19 0.97 -11.70
N ILE A 156 18.41 1.69 -12.81
CA ILE A 156 19.54 1.47 -13.71
C ILE A 156 20.40 2.72 -13.74
N LEU A 157 21.70 2.51 -13.57
CA LEU A 157 22.73 3.54 -13.65
C LEU A 157 23.53 3.38 -14.94
N LEU A 158 23.80 4.49 -15.61
CA LEU A 158 24.80 4.60 -16.66
C LEU A 158 25.94 5.45 -16.11
N GLN A 159 27.15 4.92 -16.08
CA GLN A 159 28.30 5.56 -15.45
C GLN A 159 29.52 5.42 -16.33
N GLU A 160 30.50 6.29 -16.08
CA GLU A 160 31.75 6.44 -16.84
C GLU A 160 31.49 6.63 -18.35
N ASN A 161 32.55 6.73 -19.14
CA ASN A 161 32.45 6.95 -20.58
C ASN A 161 31.50 5.94 -21.27
N GLY A 162 30.53 6.44 -22.04
CA GLY A 162 29.68 5.61 -22.88
C GLY A 162 28.68 6.41 -23.70
N THR A 163 27.77 5.67 -24.36
CA THR A 163 26.65 6.23 -25.11
C THR A 163 25.39 6.30 -24.24
N TYR A 164 24.36 7.02 -24.69
CA TYR A 164 23.02 6.91 -24.12
C TYR A 164 22.07 6.16 -25.05
N SER A 165 21.36 5.19 -24.47
CA SER A 165 20.19 4.55 -25.06
C SER A 165 19.08 4.51 -24.01
N VAL A 166 17.84 4.37 -24.48
CA VAL A 166 16.71 4.12 -23.57
C VAL A 166 16.97 2.89 -22.72
N GLN A 167 16.54 2.96 -21.46
CA GLN A 167 16.63 1.89 -20.49
C GLN A 167 15.25 1.31 -20.22
N SER A 168 15.15 -0.01 -20.13
CA SER A 168 13.92 -0.69 -19.78
C SER A 168 13.82 -0.84 -18.26
N ILE A 169 13.01 0.01 -17.63
CA ILE A 169 12.90 0.11 -16.18
C ILE A 169 11.60 -0.54 -15.70
N THR A 170 11.75 -1.56 -14.87
CA THR A 170 10.63 -2.19 -14.17
C THR A 170 10.24 -1.39 -12.93
N ASP A 171 8.95 -1.38 -12.62
CA ASP A 171 8.38 -0.87 -11.37
C ASP A 171 8.10 -1.98 -10.35
N GLY A 172 8.49 -3.22 -10.66
CA GLY A 172 8.12 -4.39 -9.84
C GLY A 172 6.61 -4.67 -9.80
N SER A 173 5.86 -4.16 -10.80
CA SER A 173 4.40 -4.23 -11.02
C SER A 173 3.55 -4.70 -9.85
N ILE A 174 2.78 -3.77 -9.30
CA ILE A 174 1.83 -3.99 -8.21
C ILE A 174 0.36 -3.94 -8.68
N GLY A 175 0.13 -4.07 -9.99
CA GLY A 175 -1.20 -4.02 -10.59
C GLY A 175 -1.71 -2.61 -10.95
N VAL A 176 -0.94 -1.55 -10.68
CA VAL A 176 -1.29 -0.16 -11.02
C VAL A 176 -0.22 0.51 -11.89
N ASN A 177 -0.64 1.48 -12.72
CA ASN A 177 0.27 2.24 -13.56
C ASN A 177 1.20 3.11 -12.72
N SER A 178 2.48 3.06 -13.05
CA SER A 178 3.56 3.85 -12.49
C SER A 178 4.19 4.72 -13.59
N LEU A 179 5.15 5.58 -13.22
CA LEU A 179 5.82 6.48 -14.16
C LEU A 179 7.35 6.39 -14.05
N ARG A 180 8.05 6.30 -15.20
CA ARG A 180 9.52 6.24 -15.24
C ARG A 180 10.13 7.61 -15.49
N TYR A 181 11.29 7.83 -14.89
CA TYR A 181 12.09 9.03 -15.03
C TYR A 181 13.55 8.69 -15.30
N ALA A 182 14.22 9.60 -16.00
CA ALA A 182 15.63 9.56 -16.26
C ALA A 182 16.27 10.93 -16.02
N ALA A 183 17.49 10.91 -15.50
CA ALA A 183 18.38 12.06 -15.42
C ALA A 183 19.70 11.67 -16.08
N GLY A 184 20.25 12.55 -16.91
CA GLY A 184 21.48 12.30 -17.65
C GLY A 184 22.37 13.52 -17.62
N TYR A 185 23.59 13.33 -17.12
CA TYR A 185 24.72 14.23 -17.29
C TYR A 185 25.55 13.78 -18.50
N SER A 186 26.06 14.73 -19.28
CA SER A 186 26.96 14.45 -20.41
C SER A 186 28.07 15.50 -20.49
N GLY A 187 29.30 15.10 -20.82
CA GLY A 187 30.38 16.01 -21.25
C GLY A 187 30.17 16.59 -22.66
N GLY A 188 29.36 15.93 -23.47
CA GLY A 188 29.03 16.39 -24.82
C GLY A 188 28.40 17.79 -24.94
N ASN A 189 28.60 18.39 -26.11
CA ASN A 189 28.28 19.80 -26.45
C ASN A 189 26.78 20.15 -26.57
N ASN A 190 25.85 19.23 -26.33
CA ASN A 190 24.41 19.49 -26.47
C ASN A 190 23.60 18.68 -25.47
N PRO A 191 22.51 19.23 -24.91
CA PRO A 191 21.61 18.46 -24.08
C PRO A 191 21.12 17.19 -24.75
N LEU A 192 20.92 16.16 -23.93
CA LEU A 192 20.55 14.83 -24.41
C LEU A 192 19.16 14.87 -25.06
N SER A 193 19.02 14.23 -26.22
CA SER A 193 17.73 14.10 -26.89
C SER A 193 16.90 12.98 -26.26
N ALA A 194 15.57 13.15 -26.23
CA ALA A 194 14.65 12.11 -25.78
C ALA A 194 14.82 10.84 -26.62
N GLY A 195 14.93 9.69 -25.97
CA GLY A 195 14.84 8.40 -26.64
C GLY A 195 13.39 8.01 -26.97
N THR A 196 13.21 6.91 -27.69
CA THR A 196 11.87 6.41 -28.06
C THR A 196 11.02 6.12 -26.83
N GLY A 197 9.82 6.69 -26.79
CA GLY A 197 8.90 6.56 -25.66
C GLY A 197 9.20 7.48 -24.49
N SER A 198 10.17 8.39 -24.63
CA SER A 198 10.53 9.39 -23.62
C SER A 198 10.11 10.80 -24.04
N THR A 199 9.94 11.66 -23.04
CA THR A 199 9.73 13.10 -23.19
C THR A 199 10.75 13.82 -22.32
N VAL A 200 11.57 14.69 -22.93
CA VAL A 200 12.48 15.59 -22.18
C VAL A 200 11.65 16.56 -21.34
N LEU A 201 12.12 16.82 -20.13
CA LEU A 201 11.54 17.74 -19.18
C LEU A 201 12.39 19.02 -19.16
N ASN A 202 13.34 19.11 -18.23
CA ASN A 202 14.29 20.21 -18.18
C ASN A 202 15.64 19.79 -18.76
N SER A 203 16.33 20.78 -19.31
CA SER A 203 17.68 20.62 -19.83
C SER A 203 18.46 21.93 -19.71
N ILE A 204 19.75 21.83 -19.42
CA ILE A 204 20.66 22.97 -19.36
C ILE A 204 22.00 22.62 -19.99
N ASP A 205 22.62 23.62 -20.61
CA ASP A 205 23.90 23.51 -21.30
C ASP A 205 24.90 24.50 -20.71
N PHE A 206 25.98 23.99 -20.10
CA PHE A 206 27.07 24.76 -19.52
C PHE A 206 28.26 24.94 -20.49
N GLY A 207 28.10 24.57 -21.76
CA GLY A 207 29.13 24.57 -22.81
C GLY A 207 29.79 23.20 -22.96
N SER A 208 30.61 22.80 -21.98
CA SER A 208 31.30 21.50 -21.96
C SER A 208 30.56 20.44 -21.13
N TYR A 209 29.37 20.76 -20.63
CA TYR A 209 28.62 19.88 -19.76
C TYR A 209 27.15 20.13 -19.94
N THR A 210 26.35 19.08 -19.92
CA THR A 210 24.91 19.21 -20.04
C THR A 210 24.22 18.36 -19.00
N ALA A 211 23.04 18.81 -18.60
CA ALA A 211 22.15 18.05 -17.73
C ALA A 211 20.79 17.98 -18.41
N THR A 212 20.19 16.80 -18.44
CA THR A 212 18.88 16.58 -19.06
C THR A 212 18.06 15.63 -18.21
N THR A 213 16.81 15.98 -17.98
CA THR A 213 15.81 15.09 -17.39
C THR A 213 14.79 14.66 -18.44
N ALA A 214 14.30 13.43 -18.31
CA ALA A 214 13.21 12.93 -19.12
C ALA A 214 12.27 12.06 -18.27
N ARG A 215 11.07 11.82 -18.80
CA ARG A 215 10.13 10.82 -18.31
C ARG A 215 9.67 9.93 -19.45
N GLU A 216 9.05 8.80 -19.14
CA GLU A 216 8.28 8.08 -20.15
C GLU A 216 7.07 8.91 -20.61
N SER A 217 6.71 8.81 -21.89
CA SER A 217 5.62 9.60 -22.48
C SER A 217 4.23 9.11 -22.06
N THR A 218 4.10 7.85 -21.66
CA THR A 218 2.81 7.26 -21.28
C THR A 218 3.02 6.32 -20.10
N ALA A 219 2.37 6.65 -18.97
CA ALA A 219 2.41 5.84 -17.76
C ALA A 219 1.91 4.41 -18.01
N GLY A 220 2.43 3.47 -17.23
CA GLY A 220 2.04 2.08 -17.37
C GLY A 220 2.70 1.16 -16.35
N GLN A 221 2.48 -0.14 -16.50
CA GLN A 221 3.01 -1.16 -15.59
C GLN A 221 4.18 -1.91 -16.21
N GLY A 222 5.00 -2.53 -15.37
CA GLY A 222 6.05 -3.47 -15.77
C GLY A 222 7.30 -2.81 -16.31
N ALA A 223 8.06 -3.51 -17.15
CA ALA A 223 9.24 -2.92 -17.78
C ALA A 223 8.81 -1.91 -18.87
N ARG A 224 9.29 -0.67 -18.76
CA ARG A 224 8.98 0.43 -19.69
C ARG A 224 10.24 1.19 -20.07
N ASN A 225 10.29 1.68 -21.30
CA ASN A 225 11.45 2.42 -21.79
C ASN A 225 11.41 3.88 -21.32
N VAL A 226 12.51 4.36 -20.78
CA VAL A 226 12.76 5.78 -20.49
C VAL A 226 14.22 6.12 -20.74
N GLY A 227 14.53 7.39 -20.97
CA GLY A 227 15.89 7.88 -21.10
C GLY A 227 16.14 8.54 -22.46
N PHE A 228 17.39 8.52 -22.87
CA PHE A 228 17.92 9.39 -23.92
C PHE A 228 18.49 8.61 -25.09
N THR A 229 18.77 9.31 -26.17
CA THR A 229 19.57 8.82 -27.30
C THR A 229 20.78 9.72 -27.49
N TYR A 230 21.98 9.16 -27.38
CA TYR A 230 23.24 9.83 -27.69
C TYR A 230 24.24 8.81 -28.21
N GLY A 231 24.59 8.90 -29.50
CA GLY A 231 25.35 7.87 -30.21
C GLY A 231 26.87 7.98 -30.06
N SER A 232 27.37 9.10 -29.54
CA SER A 232 28.80 9.30 -29.30
C SER A 232 29.20 8.78 -27.92
N ASN A 233 30.40 8.19 -27.84
CA ASN A 233 30.98 7.82 -26.55
C ASN A 233 31.47 9.09 -25.85
N ASP A 234 31.01 9.31 -24.62
CA ASP A 234 31.16 10.56 -23.89
C ASP A 234 31.11 10.32 -22.38
N ASP A 235 31.55 11.29 -21.58
CA ASP A 235 31.55 11.22 -20.12
C ASP A 235 30.09 11.29 -19.63
N ARG A 236 29.61 10.27 -18.92
CA ARG A 236 28.18 10.15 -18.57
C ARG A 236 27.92 9.73 -17.12
N ALA A 237 26.91 10.37 -16.55
CA ALA A 237 26.30 9.95 -15.30
C ALA A 237 24.77 10.00 -15.45
N GLY A 238 24.14 8.84 -15.57
CA GLY A 238 22.73 8.67 -15.83
C GLY A 238 22.02 7.83 -14.78
N VAL A 239 20.87 8.30 -14.28
CA VAL A 239 20.01 7.57 -13.35
C VAL A 239 18.65 7.36 -14.00
N HIS A 240 18.18 6.12 -14.02
CA HIS A 240 16.85 5.74 -14.54
C HIS A 240 16.08 5.00 -13.45
N LEU A 241 14.83 5.39 -13.21
CA LEU A 241 14.03 4.85 -12.10
C LEU A 241 12.54 4.87 -12.40
N ALA A 242 11.76 4.13 -11.59
CA ALA A 242 10.30 4.14 -11.63
C ALA A 242 9.73 4.70 -10.32
N VAL A 243 8.77 5.61 -10.43
CA VAL A 243 7.93 6.11 -9.34
C VAL A 243 6.58 5.41 -9.41
N ARG A 244 6.18 4.74 -8.32
CA ARG A 244 4.92 3.99 -8.20
C ARG A 244 4.17 4.36 -6.94
N GLU A 245 2.90 4.00 -6.86
CA GLU A 245 2.15 4.04 -5.60
C GLU A 245 2.69 3.00 -4.60
N ILE A 246 2.65 3.32 -3.31
CA ILE A 246 2.94 2.35 -2.25
C ILE A 246 1.69 1.48 -2.06
N PRO A 247 1.78 0.14 -2.18
CA PRO A 247 0.64 -0.74 -1.95
C PRO A 247 0.04 -0.53 -0.56
N ALA A 248 -1.29 -0.59 -0.49
CA ALA A 248 -1.97 -0.62 0.79
C ALA A 248 -1.56 -1.89 1.56
N ALA A 249 -1.31 -1.76 2.86
CA ALA A 249 -0.93 -2.87 3.72
C ALA A 249 -1.64 -2.77 5.06
N ALA A 250 -1.90 -3.91 5.70
CA ALA A 250 -2.56 -3.93 7.00
C ALA A 250 -2.00 -5.00 7.95
N THR A 251 -2.16 -4.74 9.24
CA THR A 251 -2.04 -5.73 10.31
C THR A 251 -3.33 -5.74 11.12
N ILE A 252 -3.73 -6.90 11.61
CA ILE A 252 -4.90 -7.06 12.48
C ILE A 252 -4.65 -8.17 13.49
N SER A 253 -5.10 -7.97 14.72
CA SER A 253 -5.07 -8.97 15.79
C SER A 253 -6.30 -8.85 16.68
N ALA A 254 -6.64 -9.96 17.33
CA ALA A 254 -7.70 -10.06 18.32
C ALA A 254 -7.17 -10.84 19.53
N SER A 255 -7.46 -10.38 20.74
CA SER A 255 -7.01 -11.07 21.96
C SER A 255 -8.02 -10.87 23.09
N PRO A 256 -8.70 -11.93 23.56
CA PRO A 256 -8.57 -13.33 23.15
C PRO A 256 -9.17 -13.63 21.75
N THR A 257 -8.80 -14.76 21.13
CA THR A 257 -9.39 -15.24 19.85
C THR A 257 -10.65 -16.07 20.06
N THR A 258 -11.15 -16.15 21.29
CA THR A 258 -12.40 -16.82 21.65
C THR A 258 -13.18 -15.95 22.63
N CYS A 259 -14.51 -15.96 22.57
CA CYS A 259 -15.32 -15.33 23.60
C CYS A 259 -16.56 -16.15 23.95
N THR A 260 -16.98 -16.05 25.21
CA THR A 260 -18.16 -16.73 25.72
C THR A 260 -19.38 -15.83 25.55
N ILE A 261 -20.41 -16.34 24.88
CA ILE A 261 -21.72 -15.70 24.74
C ILE A 261 -22.57 -16.13 25.93
N LEU A 262 -22.90 -15.16 26.78
CA LEU A 262 -23.68 -15.41 28.01
C LEU A 262 -25.10 -15.91 27.69
N SER A 263 -25.69 -16.61 28.66
CA SER A 263 -27.09 -17.04 28.59
C SER A 263 -28.02 -15.87 28.26
N GLY A 264 -28.90 -16.06 27.28
CA GLY A 264 -29.84 -15.04 26.79
C GLY A 264 -29.22 -14.02 25.81
N ALA A 265 -27.90 -14.00 25.62
CA ALA A 265 -27.24 -13.10 24.68
C ALA A 265 -27.09 -13.70 23.28
N SER A 266 -26.97 -12.84 22.28
CA SER A 266 -26.73 -13.20 20.86
C SER A 266 -25.27 -13.00 20.42
N THR A 267 -24.49 -12.26 21.21
CA THR A 267 -23.09 -11.92 20.91
C THR A 267 -22.24 -11.84 22.18
N CYS A 268 -20.93 -11.96 22.00
CA CYS A 268 -19.90 -11.57 22.96
C CYS A 268 -19.01 -10.48 22.35
N THR A 269 -18.14 -9.84 23.12
CA THR A 269 -17.23 -8.80 22.59
C THR A 269 -15.78 -9.21 22.71
N VAL A 270 -14.98 -8.84 21.72
CA VAL A 270 -13.52 -9.07 21.70
C VAL A 270 -12.82 -7.78 21.26
N PRO A 271 -11.72 -7.39 21.93
CA PRO A 271 -10.93 -6.24 21.52
C PRO A 271 -10.05 -6.57 20.31
N PHE A 272 -10.05 -5.66 19.34
CA PHE A 272 -9.25 -5.72 18.14
C PHE A 272 -8.21 -4.61 18.11
N THR A 273 -7.02 -4.93 17.59
CA THR A 273 -5.99 -3.96 17.26
C THR A 273 -5.64 -4.10 15.79
N TRP A 274 -5.71 -3.01 15.04
CA TRP A 274 -5.38 -2.98 13.62
C TRP A 274 -4.65 -1.71 13.22
N ASN A 275 -3.92 -1.81 12.12
CA ASN A 275 -3.28 -0.69 11.47
C ASN A 275 -3.31 -0.93 9.96
N ILE A 276 -3.89 0.00 9.21
CA ILE A 276 -4.01 0.00 7.75
C ILE A 276 -3.26 1.23 7.25
N THR A 277 -2.38 1.04 6.27
CA THR A 277 -1.54 2.08 5.70
C THR A 277 -1.75 2.19 4.20
N ASN A 278 -1.55 3.40 3.66
CA ASN A 278 -1.66 3.71 2.23
C ASN A 278 -2.97 3.24 1.58
N ALA A 279 -4.06 3.18 2.37
CA ALA A 279 -5.39 2.86 1.87
C ALA A 279 -6.18 4.14 1.58
N VAL A 280 -6.91 4.15 0.46
CA VAL A 280 -7.82 5.25 0.09
C VAL A 280 -9.10 5.20 0.93
N SER A 281 -9.61 4.00 1.21
CA SER A 281 -10.84 3.77 1.96
C SER A 281 -10.65 2.63 2.98
N PRO A 282 -9.89 2.86 4.06
CA PRO A 282 -9.63 1.83 5.05
C PRO A 282 -10.91 1.42 5.79
N ASN A 283 -11.06 0.13 6.09
CA ASN A 283 -12.12 -0.33 6.98
C ASN A 283 -11.76 -1.64 7.71
N LEU A 284 -12.36 -1.81 8.87
CA LEU A 284 -12.43 -3.05 9.61
C LEU A 284 -13.82 -3.66 9.39
N TYR A 285 -13.87 -4.88 8.86
CA TYR A 285 -15.11 -5.51 8.42
C TYR A 285 -15.23 -6.94 8.90
N ASN A 286 -16.35 -7.28 9.54
CA ASN A 286 -16.71 -8.67 9.81
C ASN A 286 -17.40 -9.28 8.60
N SER A 287 -16.68 -10.16 7.91
CA SER A 287 -17.17 -10.86 6.73
C SER A 287 -18.20 -11.94 7.00
N THR A 288 -18.26 -12.45 8.23
CA THR A 288 -19.28 -13.43 8.64
C THR A 288 -20.65 -12.78 8.76
N THR A 289 -20.72 -11.56 9.32
CA THR A 289 -21.99 -10.83 9.52
C THR A 289 -22.25 -9.75 8.48
N ALA A 290 -21.34 -9.58 7.52
CA ALA A 290 -21.34 -8.51 6.53
C ALA A 290 -21.39 -7.08 7.10
N ASN A 291 -20.80 -6.85 8.29
CA ASN A 291 -20.85 -5.56 8.98
C ASN A 291 -19.51 -4.85 8.99
N THR A 292 -19.51 -3.55 8.71
CA THR A 292 -18.36 -2.67 8.94
C THR A 292 -18.29 -2.29 10.42
N TYR A 293 -17.18 -2.66 11.07
CA TYR A 293 -16.88 -2.29 12.45
C TYR A 293 -16.26 -0.90 12.57
N SER A 294 -15.38 -0.55 11.63
CA SER A 294 -14.69 0.74 11.64
C SER A 294 -14.35 1.20 10.24
N THR A 295 -14.30 2.51 10.03
CA THR A 295 -13.68 3.15 8.86
C THR A 295 -12.34 3.82 9.21
N SER A 296 -11.90 3.70 10.47
CA SER A 296 -10.60 4.23 10.91
C SER A 296 -9.47 3.34 10.40
N ALA A 297 -8.40 3.98 9.91
CA ALA A 297 -7.19 3.29 9.46
C ALA A 297 -6.52 2.48 10.59
N SER A 298 -6.66 2.92 11.84
CA SER A 298 -6.06 2.25 13.00
C SER A 298 -7.02 2.22 14.19
N GLY A 299 -6.82 1.24 15.05
CA GLY A 299 -7.47 1.14 16.35
C GLY A 299 -6.69 0.22 17.26
N THR A 300 -6.73 0.48 18.57
CA THR A 300 -6.01 -0.30 19.59
C THR A 300 -6.98 -0.76 20.65
N GLY A 301 -7.14 -2.07 20.81
CA GLY A 301 -8.00 -2.66 21.83
C GLY A 301 -9.49 -2.30 21.71
N VAL A 302 -9.98 -1.98 20.51
CA VAL A 302 -11.38 -1.56 20.31
C VAL A 302 -12.28 -2.79 20.23
N SER A 303 -13.27 -2.87 21.12
CA SER A 303 -14.14 -4.04 21.23
C SER A 303 -15.29 -4.04 20.23
N TYR A 304 -15.48 -5.17 19.54
CA TYR A 304 -16.57 -5.38 18.59
C TYR A 304 -17.34 -6.69 18.87
N PRO A 305 -18.64 -6.76 18.50
CA PRO A 305 -19.49 -7.90 18.80
C PRO A 305 -19.23 -9.10 17.88
N ILE A 306 -19.10 -10.28 18.45
CA ILE A 306 -18.84 -11.57 17.82
C ILE A 306 -20.05 -12.48 18.03
N THR A 307 -20.56 -13.04 16.94
CA THR A 307 -21.70 -13.98 16.96
C THR A 307 -21.24 -15.41 17.27
N ASN A 308 -22.19 -16.32 17.50
CA ASN A 308 -21.88 -17.73 17.70
C ASN A 308 -21.18 -18.33 16.46
N GLY A 309 -20.12 -19.09 16.69
CA GLY A 309 -19.29 -19.71 15.66
C GLY A 309 -18.09 -18.84 15.23
N LEU A 310 -17.50 -19.20 14.09
CA LEU A 310 -16.31 -18.54 13.56
C LEU A 310 -16.65 -17.21 12.89
N ASN A 311 -16.13 -16.11 13.43
CA ASN A 311 -16.21 -14.78 12.86
C ASN A 311 -14.88 -14.43 12.18
N THR A 312 -14.92 -14.08 10.90
CA THR A 312 -13.73 -13.63 10.16
C THR A 312 -13.76 -12.12 9.99
N VAL A 313 -12.84 -11.45 10.68
CA VAL A 313 -12.71 -9.99 10.67
C VAL A 313 -11.51 -9.61 9.80
N GLN A 314 -11.72 -8.63 8.92
CA GLN A 314 -10.80 -8.28 7.87
C GLN A 314 -10.46 -6.79 7.96
N ALA A 315 -9.17 -6.48 7.85
CA ALA A 315 -8.70 -5.14 7.58
C ALA A 315 -8.61 -4.97 6.06
N ARG A 316 -9.29 -3.96 5.52
CA ARG A 316 -9.54 -3.80 4.08
C ARG A 316 -9.22 -2.39 3.60
N ASN A 317 -9.03 -2.27 2.29
CA ASN A 317 -9.13 -1.02 1.55
C ASN A 317 -10.30 -1.15 0.56
N SER A 318 -11.38 -0.40 0.77
CA SER A 318 -12.69 -0.65 0.15
C SER A 318 -13.09 -2.13 0.35
N THR A 319 -13.18 -2.91 -0.72
CA THR A 319 -13.48 -4.34 -0.68
C THR A 319 -12.25 -5.25 -0.71
N THR A 320 -11.07 -4.71 -0.98
CA THR A 320 -9.81 -5.48 -1.05
C THR A 320 -9.35 -5.87 0.34
N VAL A 321 -9.15 -7.16 0.58
CA VAL A 321 -8.66 -7.69 1.86
C VAL A 321 -7.15 -7.56 1.93
N LEU A 322 -6.66 -6.86 2.96
CA LEU A 322 -5.24 -6.65 3.20
C LEU A 322 -4.71 -7.59 4.29
N ALA A 323 -5.52 -7.81 5.32
CA ALA A 323 -5.23 -8.76 6.39
C ALA A 323 -6.54 -9.28 7.01
N SER A 324 -6.48 -10.43 7.69
CA SER A 324 -7.64 -10.99 8.37
C SER A 324 -7.25 -11.72 9.65
N THR A 325 -8.17 -11.76 10.61
CA THR A 325 -8.10 -12.62 11.79
C THR A 325 -9.44 -13.30 12.02
N SER A 326 -9.45 -14.36 12.81
CA SER A 326 -10.66 -15.09 13.15
C SER A 326 -10.85 -15.18 14.67
N VAL A 327 -12.10 -15.05 15.10
CA VAL A 327 -12.50 -15.14 16.50
C VAL A 327 -13.71 -16.07 16.61
N THR A 328 -13.72 -16.94 17.61
CA THR A 328 -14.84 -17.88 17.82
C THR A 328 -15.68 -17.47 19.01
N GLY A 329 -16.96 -17.20 18.77
CA GLY A 329 -17.96 -17.07 19.83
C GLY A 329 -18.55 -18.44 20.17
N SER A 330 -18.65 -18.79 21.45
CA SER A 330 -19.28 -20.02 21.91
C SER A 330 -20.23 -19.75 23.07
N CYS A 331 -21.36 -20.44 23.09
CA CYS A 331 -22.29 -20.35 24.21
C CYS A 331 -21.65 -20.75 25.54
N ASP A 332 -22.08 -20.07 26.60
CA ASP A 332 -21.71 -20.40 27.97
C ASP A 332 -22.15 -21.82 28.35
N THR A 333 -21.46 -22.41 29.32
CA THR A 333 -21.70 -23.78 29.76
C THR A 333 -23.15 -23.95 30.23
N GLY A 334 -23.82 -25.03 29.81
CA GLY A 334 -25.23 -25.28 30.13
C GLY A 334 -26.23 -24.55 29.23
N THR A 335 -25.75 -23.83 28.22
CA THR A 335 -26.57 -23.24 27.16
C THR A 335 -26.18 -23.76 25.79
N THR A 336 -27.13 -23.71 24.86
CA THR A 336 -26.95 -24.13 23.47
C THR A 336 -27.45 -23.05 22.53
N TRP A 337 -26.72 -22.82 21.44
CA TRP A 337 -27.15 -21.87 20.42
C TRP A 337 -28.44 -22.35 19.76
N ASN A 338 -29.51 -21.56 19.86
CA ASN A 338 -30.82 -21.90 19.29
C ASN A 338 -31.05 -21.29 17.89
N GLY A 339 -30.02 -20.70 17.29
CA GLY A 339 -30.12 -19.94 16.03
C GLY A 339 -30.14 -18.43 16.21
N SER A 340 -30.41 -17.91 17.42
CA SER A 340 -30.51 -16.48 17.70
C SER A 340 -29.81 -16.05 18.99
N ILE A 341 -29.88 -16.87 20.03
CA ILE A 341 -29.27 -16.63 21.34
C ILE A 341 -28.70 -17.93 21.92
N CYS A 342 -27.85 -17.80 22.93
CA CYS A 342 -27.48 -18.91 23.80
C CYS A 342 -28.60 -19.19 24.79
N ALA A 343 -29.43 -20.18 24.49
CA ALA A 343 -30.59 -20.54 25.30
C ALA A 343 -30.23 -21.66 26.27
N VAL A 344 -30.79 -21.62 27.48
CA VAL A 344 -30.69 -22.72 28.44
C VAL A 344 -31.21 -24.01 27.80
N THR A 345 -30.46 -25.09 27.95
CA THR A 345 -30.92 -26.40 27.50
C THR A 345 -32.11 -26.80 28.37
N ALA A 346 -33.29 -26.97 27.75
CA ALA A 346 -34.49 -27.34 28.49
C ALA A 346 -34.24 -28.62 29.29
N ALA A 347 -34.56 -28.60 30.59
CA ALA A 347 -34.49 -29.78 31.44
C ALA A 347 -35.34 -30.88 30.80
N THR A 348 -34.76 -32.07 30.62
CA THR A 348 -35.52 -33.23 30.16
C THR A 348 -36.47 -33.61 31.29
N THR A 349 -37.77 -33.33 31.14
CA THR A 349 -38.77 -33.87 32.06
C THR A 349 -38.87 -35.37 31.80
N LEU A 350 -38.28 -36.18 32.69
CA LEU A 350 -38.60 -37.60 32.76
C LEU A 350 -40.03 -37.72 33.25
N ALA A 351 -40.96 -37.98 32.34
CA ALA A 351 -42.30 -38.41 32.72
C ALA A 351 -42.19 -39.84 33.26
N ASP A 352 -42.10 -39.99 34.57
CA ASP A 352 -42.42 -41.25 35.24
C ASP A 352 -43.93 -41.47 35.04
N GLY A 353 -44.28 -42.45 34.19
CA GLY A 353 -45.67 -42.81 33.89
C GLY A 353 -46.47 -43.36 35.09
N THR A 354 -45.90 -43.33 36.31
CA THR A 354 -46.55 -43.89 37.50
C THR A 354 -46.70 -42.94 38.68
N ASN A 355 -46.21 -41.69 38.63
CA ASN A 355 -46.32 -40.75 39.77
C ASN A 355 -46.62 -39.30 39.33
N PRO A 356 -47.73 -38.66 39.75
CA PRO A 356 -48.11 -37.29 39.32
C PRO A 356 -47.25 -36.17 39.96
N SER A 357 -46.16 -36.51 40.64
CA SER A 357 -45.26 -35.54 41.26
C SER A 357 -44.19 -35.12 40.24
N ASN A 358 -44.38 -33.98 39.58
CA ASN A 358 -43.43 -33.44 38.61
C ASN A 358 -42.06 -33.21 39.27
N VAL A 359 -41.06 -34.05 38.98
CA VAL A 359 -39.68 -33.85 39.42
C VAL A 359 -39.01 -32.86 38.48
N THR A 360 -38.95 -31.59 38.90
CA THR A 360 -38.19 -30.56 38.20
C THR A 360 -36.71 -30.66 38.59
N ILE A 361 -35.88 -31.21 37.70
CA ILE A 361 -34.42 -31.13 37.87
C ILE A 361 -33.95 -29.79 37.30
N ALA A 362 -33.36 -28.93 38.14
CA ALA A 362 -32.85 -27.64 37.71
C ALA A 362 -31.58 -27.79 36.84
N PRO A 363 -31.36 -26.93 35.83
CA PRO A 363 -30.14 -26.99 35.02
C PRO A 363 -28.91 -26.63 35.88
N GLY A 364 -27.86 -27.45 35.83
CA GLY A 364 -26.58 -27.20 36.52
C GLY A 364 -26.31 -28.02 37.78
N ALA A 365 -27.21 -28.92 38.19
CA ALA A 365 -26.90 -29.89 39.25
C ALA A 365 -25.89 -30.92 38.71
N ALA A 366 -24.65 -30.88 39.20
CA ALA A 366 -23.67 -31.93 38.97
C ALA A 366 -24.18 -33.22 39.63
N THR A 367 -24.80 -34.12 38.87
CA THR A 367 -25.25 -35.42 39.38
C THR A 367 -24.05 -36.36 39.45
N THR A 368 -23.30 -36.27 40.54
CA THR A 368 -22.32 -37.30 40.93
C THR A 368 -22.94 -38.42 41.74
N ASP A 369 -24.27 -38.45 41.90
CA ASP A 369 -24.92 -39.54 42.62
C ASP A 369 -26.31 -39.83 42.05
N LEU A 370 -26.39 -40.88 41.22
CA LEU A 370 -27.64 -41.47 40.74
C LEU A 370 -28.02 -42.72 41.54
N ASP A 371 -27.26 -43.10 42.58
CA ASP A 371 -27.49 -44.33 43.36
C ASP A 371 -28.33 -44.10 44.63
N ALA A 372 -28.72 -42.85 44.94
CA ALA A 372 -29.52 -42.52 46.11
C ALA A 372 -30.98 -42.17 45.80
N PHE A 373 -31.68 -42.96 44.97
CA PHE A 373 -33.15 -42.93 44.93
C PHE A 373 -33.74 -44.19 45.56
N THR A 374 -33.69 -44.25 46.89
CA THR A 374 -34.38 -45.30 47.64
C THR A 374 -35.86 -44.93 47.74
N LEU A 375 -36.71 -45.61 46.97
CA LEU A 375 -38.16 -45.56 47.09
C LEU A 375 -38.57 -46.04 48.48
N GLN A 376 -38.96 -45.10 49.35
CA GLN A 376 -39.55 -45.43 50.66
C GLN A 376 -41.04 -45.72 50.45
N THR A 377 -41.38 -46.99 50.23
CA THR A 377 -42.77 -47.43 50.23
C THR A 377 -43.29 -47.44 51.67
N ASN A 378 -44.10 -46.44 52.02
CA ASN A 378 -44.93 -46.49 53.22
C ASN A 378 -45.99 -47.59 53.03
N VAL A 379 -45.79 -48.74 53.64
CA VAL A 379 -46.84 -49.75 53.81
C VAL A 379 -47.43 -49.53 55.20
N GLY A 380 -48.61 -48.93 55.24
CA GLY A 380 -49.36 -48.77 56.48
C GLY A 380 -50.02 -50.07 56.93
N SER A 381 -50.00 -50.28 58.24
CA SER A 381 -51.02 -50.99 59.02
C SER A 381 -51.07 -50.38 60.41
#